data_AF-A0A9P7B8V8-F1
#
_entry.id   AF-A0A9P7B8V8-F1
#
_cell.length_a   1.000
_cell.length_b   1.000
_cell.length_c   1.000
_cell.angle_alpha   90.00
_cell.angle_beta   90.00
_cell.angle_gamma   90.00
#
_symmetry.space_group_name_H-M   'P 1'
#
loop_
_entity.id
_entity.type
_entity.pdbx_description
1 polymer ?
#
loop_
_entity_poly.entity_id
_entity_poly.type
_entity_poly.pdbx_seq_one_letter_code
_entity_poly.pdbx_strand_id
1 'polypeptide(L)'
;MNESTQSLQNDSMLNQLTAFVDEQTDNIKQLNNTRFHETEIPLGIQDIINREVNEVFETKVTRASKDILVSRIYELNSAWKLQQLKEVSRFIGDIPKYSIGTELNKKLDQNNSLVSNGGTSLVNIMEDIYNLPLIVIRDSAGETSNDNPKNNEEQLLNEYTNVRKLLIEQCDMIRITEQKLNKAKEQTRLIKSLEVSIEETYGADCTLAEYLPQFYHKLHDGLDEMRDLLEQLIKSSNTSDSKKKVIQDILNEFNIQ
;
A
#
# COMPACT_ATOMS: atom_id res chain seq x y z
N MET A 1 17.45 2.66 -14.66
CA MET A 1 18.19 3.75 -13.99
C MET A 1 18.79 3.36 -12.62
N ASN A 2 18.91 2.07 -12.27
CA ASN A 2 19.43 1.63 -10.96
C ASN A 2 20.88 1.09 -10.96
N GLU A 3 21.52 0.93 -12.13
CA GLU A 3 22.91 0.45 -12.20
C GLU A 3 23.93 1.52 -11.80
N SER A 4 23.58 2.81 -11.93
CA SER A 4 24.49 3.93 -11.69
C SER A 4 24.76 4.18 -10.20
N THR A 5 23.84 3.82 -9.31
CA THR A 5 23.97 4.09 -7.87
C THR A 5 24.76 3.01 -7.13
N GLN A 6 24.70 1.76 -7.61
CA GLN A 6 25.52 0.66 -7.08
C GLN A 6 26.99 0.78 -7.51
N SER A 7 27.28 1.28 -8.72
CA SER A 7 28.67 1.52 -9.14
C SER A 7 29.33 2.62 -8.29
N LEU A 8 28.60 3.71 -8.02
CA LEU A 8 29.09 4.85 -7.22
C LEU A 8 29.46 4.47 -5.76
N GLN A 9 28.73 3.56 -5.13
CA GLN A 9 29.04 3.09 -3.77
C GLN A 9 30.20 2.09 -3.72
N ASN A 10 30.31 1.21 -4.72
CA ASN A 10 31.44 0.28 -4.84
C ASN A 10 32.75 1.02 -5.09
N ASP A 11 32.71 2.07 -5.93
CA ASP A 11 33.87 2.94 -6.18
C ASP A 11 34.32 3.67 -4.91
N SER A 12 33.38 4.14 -4.08
CA SER A 12 33.69 4.83 -2.82
C SER A 12 34.44 3.94 -1.82
N MET A 13 34.01 2.69 -1.65
CA MET A 13 34.63 1.75 -0.70
C MET A 13 35.99 1.23 -1.17
N LEU A 14 36.13 0.96 -2.47
CA LEU A 14 37.41 0.58 -3.05
C LEU A 14 38.43 1.71 -2.91
N ASN A 15 38.02 2.96 -3.17
CA ASN A 15 38.86 4.14 -3.00
C ASN A 15 39.29 4.34 -1.53
N GLN A 16 38.40 4.08 -0.57
CA GLN A 16 38.72 4.13 0.86
C GLN A 16 39.72 3.04 1.27
N LEU A 17 39.57 1.82 0.76
CA LEU A 17 40.51 0.72 1.04
C LEU A 17 41.88 0.99 0.45
N THR A 18 41.94 1.51 -0.78
CA THR A 18 43.20 1.92 -1.42
C THR A 18 43.88 3.02 -0.62
N ALA A 19 43.15 4.08 -0.26
CA ALA A 19 43.68 5.18 0.55
C ALA A 19 44.22 4.69 1.91
N PHE A 20 43.50 3.78 2.57
CA PHE A 20 43.92 3.19 3.84
C PHE A 20 45.19 2.34 3.69
N VAL A 21 45.26 1.47 2.67
CA VAL A 21 46.45 0.63 2.43
C VAL A 21 47.67 1.50 2.08
N ASP A 22 47.48 2.57 1.32
CA ASP A 22 48.55 3.51 1.01
C ASP A 22 49.02 4.26 2.26
N GLU A 23 48.10 4.80 3.07
CA GLU A 23 48.42 5.50 4.32
C GLU A 23 49.16 4.60 5.31
N GLN A 24 48.70 3.35 5.50
CA GLN A 24 49.37 2.41 6.41
C GLN A 24 50.75 1.98 5.87
N THR A 25 50.89 1.85 4.56
CA THR A 25 52.21 1.56 3.95
C THR A 25 53.17 2.72 4.16
N ASP A 26 52.71 3.96 3.97
CA ASP A 26 53.52 5.16 4.16
C ASP A 26 53.89 5.34 5.63
N ASN A 27 52.98 5.05 6.55
CA ASN A 27 53.26 5.04 7.99
C ASN A 27 54.34 4.00 8.36
N ILE A 28 54.27 2.77 7.84
CA ILE A 28 55.29 1.74 8.07
C ILE A 28 56.64 2.16 7.47
N LYS A 29 56.63 2.77 6.28
CA LYS A 29 57.84 3.30 5.64
C LYS A 29 58.46 4.43 6.45
N GLN A 30 57.64 5.32 7.02
CA GLN A 30 58.13 6.38 7.91
C GLN A 30 58.68 5.83 9.23
N LEU A 31 58.01 4.83 9.81
CA LEU A 31 58.43 4.19 11.05
C LEU A 31 59.75 3.42 10.87
N ASN A 32 59.93 2.72 9.75
CA ASN A 32 61.20 2.09 9.40
C ASN A 32 62.33 3.10 9.11
N ASN A 33 61.99 4.33 8.76
CA ASN A 33 62.93 5.43 8.54
C ASN A 33 63.08 6.35 9.77
N THR A 34 62.45 6.03 10.90
CA THR A 34 62.74 6.76 12.14
C THR A 34 64.17 6.45 12.57
N ARG A 35 65.02 7.47 12.55
CA ARG A 35 66.39 7.38 13.02
C ARG A 35 66.36 6.81 14.44
N PHE A 36 67.05 5.69 14.65
CA PHE A 36 67.24 5.13 15.98
C PHE A 36 67.70 6.25 16.92
N HIS A 37 66.98 6.45 18.03
CA HIS A 37 67.28 7.52 18.97
C HIS A 37 68.77 7.50 19.33
N GLU A 38 69.41 8.66 19.13
CA GLU A 38 70.85 8.88 19.23
C GLU A 38 71.38 8.39 20.58
N THR A 39 72.11 7.25 20.60
CA THR A 39 73.31 7.08 21.44
C THR A 39 74.17 5.83 21.20
N GLU A 40 73.75 4.78 20.47
CA GLU A 40 74.55 3.53 20.46
C GLU A 40 75.03 3.01 19.09
N ILE A 41 74.52 3.53 17.97
CA ILE A 41 74.89 3.01 16.64
C ILE A 41 75.51 4.13 15.79
N PRO A 42 76.75 3.97 15.29
CA PRO A 42 77.37 4.91 14.37
C PRO A 42 76.52 5.18 13.13
N LEU A 43 76.44 6.44 12.70
CA LEU A 43 75.61 6.90 11.57
C LEU A 43 75.82 6.08 10.29
N GLY A 44 77.06 5.71 9.97
CA GLY A 44 77.35 4.91 8.77
C GLY A 44 76.77 3.49 8.81
N ILE A 45 76.60 2.90 9.99
CA ILE A 45 75.94 1.60 10.16
C ILE A 45 74.42 1.77 10.10
N GLN A 46 73.88 2.84 10.68
CA GLN A 46 72.45 3.18 10.57
C GLN A 46 72.04 3.41 9.11
N ASP A 47 72.86 4.12 8.32
CA ASP A 47 72.59 4.39 6.91
C ASP A 47 72.59 3.10 6.07
N ILE A 48 73.51 2.16 6.36
CA ILE A 48 73.54 0.84 5.69
C ILE A 48 72.30 0.03 6.04
N ILE A 49 71.92 -0.02 7.32
CA ILE A 49 70.73 -0.74 7.79
C ILE A 49 69.47 -0.16 7.16
N ASN A 50 69.31 1.17 7.19
CA ASN A 50 68.16 1.84 6.60
C ASN A 50 68.10 1.63 5.08
N ARG A 51 69.25 1.61 4.39
CA ARG A 51 69.30 1.31 2.96
C ARG A 51 68.84 -0.11 2.67
N GLU A 52 69.35 -1.11 3.38
CA GLU A 52 68.98 -2.52 3.19
C GLU A 52 67.49 -2.76 3.51
N VAL A 53 66.99 -2.15 4.60
CA VAL A 53 65.57 -2.23 4.99
C VAL A 53 64.67 -1.59 3.94
N ASN A 54 65.04 -0.41 3.41
CA ASN A 54 64.28 0.24 2.34
C ASN A 54 64.34 -0.56 1.03
N GLU A 55 65.48 -1.13 0.65
CA GLU A 55 65.60 -1.96 -0.56
C GLU A 55 64.72 -3.22 -0.47
N VAL A 56 64.72 -3.90 0.68
CA VAL A 56 63.86 -5.08 0.91
C VAL A 56 62.38 -4.69 0.94
N PHE A 57 62.04 -3.54 1.55
CA PHE A 57 60.67 -3.04 1.63
C PHE A 57 60.10 -2.67 0.26
N GLU A 58 60.84 -1.90 -0.54
CA GLU A 58 60.43 -1.49 -1.90
C GLU A 58 60.29 -2.69 -2.85
N THR A 59 61.10 -3.73 -2.66
CA THR A 59 61.01 -4.96 -3.45
C THR A 59 59.74 -5.76 -3.17
N LYS A 60 59.27 -5.77 -1.90
CA LYS A 60 58.10 -6.54 -1.48
C LYS A 60 56.79 -5.75 -1.57
N VAL A 61 56.84 -4.45 -1.30
CA VAL A 61 55.68 -3.55 -1.23
C VAL A 61 55.60 -2.72 -2.51
N THR A 62 55.42 -3.42 -3.62
CA THR A 62 55.19 -2.79 -4.93
C THR A 62 53.72 -2.37 -5.08
N ARG A 63 53.43 -1.43 -5.98
CA ARG A 63 52.05 -1.03 -6.30
C ARG A 63 51.16 -2.23 -6.66
N ALA A 64 51.68 -3.17 -7.45
CA ALA A 64 50.96 -4.40 -7.79
C ALA A 64 50.63 -5.26 -6.55
N SER A 65 51.54 -5.35 -5.57
CA SER A 65 51.28 -6.08 -4.33
C SER A 65 50.20 -5.41 -3.45
N LYS A 66 50.16 -4.06 -3.44
CA LYS A 66 49.10 -3.29 -2.77
C LYS A 66 47.75 -3.49 -3.45
N ASP A 67 47.70 -3.44 -4.77
CA ASP A 67 46.46 -3.65 -5.54
C ASP A 67 45.90 -5.07 -5.31
N ILE A 68 46.77 -6.10 -5.27
CA ILE A 68 46.38 -7.48 -4.94
C ILE A 68 45.83 -7.57 -3.52
N LEU A 69 46.46 -6.89 -2.56
CA LEU A 69 46.01 -6.86 -1.17
C LEU A 69 44.64 -6.18 -1.03
N VAL A 70 44.46 -5.02 -1.66
CA VAL A 70 43.17 -4.29 -1.70
C VAL A 70 42.08 -5.17 -2.30
N SER A 71 42.35 -5.81 -3.45
CA SER A 71 41.39 -6.73 -4.09
C SER A 71 40.98 -7.86 -3.16
N ARG A 72 41.95 -8.48 -2.48
CA ARG A 72 41.67 -9.59 -1.55
C ARG A 72 40.91 -9.16 -0.30
N ILE A 73 41.21 -7.97 0.24
CA ILE A 73 40.46 -7.40 1.36
C ILE A 73 39.02 -7.08 0.93
N TYR A 74 38.83 -6.55 -0.28
CA TYR A 74 37.52 -6.27 -0.83
C TYR A 74 36.69 -7.55 -1.01
N GLU A 75 37.28 -8.61 -1.57
CA GLU A 75 36.62 -9.91 -1.71
C GLU A 75 36.20 -10.51 -0.36
N LEU A 76 37.10 -10.46 0.64
CA LEU A 76 36.81 -10.94 1.99
C LEU A 76 35.69 -10.11 2.66
N ASN A 77 35.71 -8.79 2.50
CA ASN A 77 34.68 -7.92 3.05
C ASN A 77 33.33 -8.15 2.36
N SER A 78 33.34 -8.35 1.05
CA SER A 78 32.13 -8.71 0.28
C SER A 78 31.56 -10.06 0.75
N ALA A 79 32.41 -11.07 0.95
CA ALA A 79 31.99 -12.37 1.49
C ALA A 79 31.41 -12.26 2.91
N TRP A 80 32.04 -11.46 3.78
CA TRP A 80 31.55 -11.21 5.14
C TRP A 80 30.23 -10.44 5.14
N LYS A 81 30.09 -9.40 4.32
CA LYS A 81 28.82 -8.67 4.14
C LYS A 81 27.72 -9.57 3.60
N LEU A 82 28.02 -10.47 2.68
CA LEU A 82 27.06 -11.44 2.17
C LEU A 82 26.60 -12.42 3.27
N GLN A 83 27.52 -12.84 4.14
CA GLN A 83 27.18 -13.67 5.30
C GLN A 83 26.31 -12.90 6.32
N GLN A 84 26.67 -11.65 6.62
CA GLN A 84 25.87 -10.76 7.46
C GLN A 84 24.48 -10.52 6.86
N LEU A 85 24.38 -10.33 5.54
CA LEU A 85 23.09 -10.18 4.87
C LEU A 85 22.24 -11.46 4.97
N LYS A 86 22.86 -12.64 4.89
CA LYS A 86 22.17 -13.92 5.11
C LYS A 86 21.71 -14.09 6.55
N GLU A 87 22.49 -13.63 7.52
CA GLU A 87 22.11 -13.66 8.95
C GLU A 87 21.01 -12.64 9.23
N VAL A 88 21.11 -11.40 8.73
CA VAL A 88 20.07 -10.37 8.81
C VAL A 88 18.78 -10.82 8.11
N SER A 89 18.85 -11.42 6.93
CA SER A 89 17.69 -12.02 6.25
C SER A 89 17.05 -13.16 7.05
N ARG A 90 17.78 -13.78 7.98
CA ARG A 90 17.26 -14.82 8.88
C ARG A 90 16.65 -14.24 10.16
N PHE A 91 17.08 -13.04 10.57
CA PHE A 91 16.58 -12.31 11.75
C PHE A 91 15.43 -11.34 11.44
N ILE A 92 15.42 -10.76 10.24
CA ILE A 92 14.22 -10.21 9.61
C ILE A 92 13.36 -11.41 9.28
N GLY A 93 12.71 -11.96 10.30
CA GLY A 93 11.66 -12.94 10.13
C GLY A 93 10.68 -12.37 9.13
N ASP A 94 10.69 -12.96 7.94
CA ASP A 94 9.70 -12.78 6.89
C ASP A 94 8.34 -12.59 7.56
N ILE A 95 7.66 -11.48 7.27
CA ILE A 95 6.20 -11.63 7.15
C ILE A 95 6.09 -12.72 6.10
N PRO A 96 5.62 -13.93 6.47
CA PRO A 96 5.84 -15.06 5.61
C PRO A 96 5.17 -14.76 4.27
N LYS A 97 5.82 -15.10 3.15
CA LYS A 97 5.21 -14.88 1.82
C LYS A 97 3.82 -15.54 1.70
N TYR A 98 3.49 -16.50 2.55
CA TYR A 98 2.13 -17.07 2.64
C TYR A 98 1.12 -16.23 3.43
N SER A 99 1.55 -15.26 4.24
CA SER A 99 0.72 -14.34 5.03
C SER A 99 0.43 -13.03 4.32
N ILE A 100 1.32 -12.58 3.43
CA ILE A 100 1.04 -11.50 2.49
C ILE A 100 0.26 -12.13 1.35
N GLY A 101 -0.97 -11.71 1.13
CA GLY A 101 -1.81 -12.35 0.13
C GLY A 101 -1.31 -12.16 -1.31
N THR A 102 -1.93 -12.92 -2.22
CA THR A 102 -1.37 -13.25 -3.53
C THR A 102 -1.11 -12.05 -4.46
N GLU A 103 -1.81 -10.92 -4.27
CA GLU A 103 -1.65 -9.73 -5.13
C GLU A 103 -0.55 -8.79 -4.62
N LEU A 104 -0.36 -8.69 -3.30
CA LEU A 104 0.73 -7.91 -2.73
C LEU A 104 2.09 -8.56 -3.02
N ASN A 105 2.18 -9.89 -2.99
CA ASN A 105 3.40 -10.61 -3.40
C ASN A 105 3.73 -10.41 -4.88
N LYS A 106 2.73 -10.40 -5.78
CA LYS A 106 2.95 -10.13 -7.21
C LYS A 106 3.60 -8.76 -7.43
N LYS A 107 3.20 -7.75 -6.65
CA LYS A 107 3.80 -6.41 -6.69
C LYS A 107 5.18 -6.35 -6.02
N LEU A 108 5.43 -7.16 -5.00
CA LEU A 108 6.70 -7.20 -4.27
C LEU A 108 7.81 -7.93 -5.05
N ASP A 109 7.47 -9.03 -5.74
CA ASP A 109 8.42 -9.82 -6.53
C ASP A 109 8.74 -9.15 -7.90
N GLN A 110 7.94 -8.17 -8.34
CA GLN A 110 8.16 -7.43 -9.58
C GLN A 110 8.62 -5.99 -9.32
N ASN A 111 9.93 -5.80 -9.16
CA ASN A 111 10.59 -4.49 -9.24
C ASN A 111 10.50 -3.83 -10.65
N ASN A 112 9.60 -4.30 -11.52
CA ASN A 112 9.38 -3.78 -12.86
C ASN A 112 7.90 -3.90 -13.25
N SER A 113 7.31 -2.75 -13.59
CA SER A 113 6.02 -2.58 -14.26
C SER A 113 4.78 -2.78 -13.39
N LEU A 114 4.09 -1.67 -13.12
CA LEU A 114 2.67 -1.59 -12.70
C LEU A 114 1.69 -2.26 -13.69
N VAL A 115 2.19 -2.87 -14.76
CA VAL A 115 1.45 -3.61 -15.78
C VAL A 115 2.02 -5.03 -15.81
N SER A 116 1.72 -5.83 -14.78
CA SER A 116 1.83 -7.29 -14.91
C SER A 116 0.62 -7.77 -15.69
N ASN A 117 0.83 -8.65 -16.67
CA ASN A 117 -0.19 -9.21 -17.57
C ASN A 117 -1.26 -10.10 -16.89
N GLY A 118 -1.46 -9.99 -15.59
CA GLY A 118 -2.55 -10.59 -14.83
C GLY A 118 -3.34 -9.48 -14.15
N GLY A 119 -4.64 -9.38 -14.47
CA GLY A 119 -5.51 -8.32 -13.96
C GLY A 119 -5.45 -8.20 -12.44
N THR A 120 -5.35 -6.97 -11.96
CA THR A 120 -5.35 -6.65 -10.53
C THR A 120 -6.78 -6.72 -9.99
N SER A 121 -7.07 -7.68 -9.11
CA SER A 121 -8.37 -7.78 -8.45
C SER A 121 -8.40 -6.88 -7.21
N LEU A 122 -9.28 -5.87 -7.22
CA LEU A 122 -9.46 -4.98 -6.06
C LEU A 122 -9.93 -5.76 -4.82
N VAL A 123 -10.81 -6.75 -5.00
CA VAL A 123 -11.32 -7.59 -3.90
C VAL A 123 -10.17 -8.33 -3.20
N ASN A 124 -9.27 -8.91 -4.00
CA ASN A 124 -8.13 -9.65 -3.46
C ASN A 124 -7.15 -8.69 -2.75
N ILE A 125 -6.92 -7.48 -3.29
CA ILE A 125 -6.10 -6.47 -2.60
C ILE A 125 -6.72 -6.07 -1.26
N MET A 126 -8.04 -5.88 -1.19
CA MET A 126 -8.72 -5.53 0.05
C MET A 126 -8.57 -6.63 1.10
N GLU A 127 -8.76 -7.90 0.71
CA GLU A 127 -8.51 -9.06 1.58
C GLU A 127 -7.06 -9.10 2.05
N ASP A 128 -6.11 -8.89 1.14
CA ASP A 128 -4.68 -8.85 1.46
C ASP A 128 -4.36 -7.74 2.47
N ILE A 129 -4.97 -6.55 2.34
CA ILE A 129 -4.80 -5.42 3.27
C ILE A 129 -5.35 -5.75 4.66
N TYR A 130 -6.52 -6.38 4.77
CA TYR A 130 -7.08 -6.79 6.07
C TYR A 130 -6.20 -7.84 6.77
N ASN A 131 -5.55 -8.71 5.99
CA ASN A 131 -4.67 -9.76 6.49
C ASN A 131 -3.26 -9.28 6.87
N LEU A 132 -2.90 -8.02 6.59
CA LEU A 132 -1.60 -7.47 6.98
C LEU A 132 -1.43 -7.55 8.51
N PRO A 133 -0.31 -8.08 9.03
CA PRO A 133 -0.08 -8.18 10.47
C PRO A 133 0.12 -6.80 11.10
N LEU A 134 -0.29 -6.68 12.37
CA LEU A 134 0.13 -5.56 13.21
C LEU A 134 1.51 -5.89 13.77
N ILE A 135 2.51 -5.09 13.43
CA ILE A 135 3.87 -5.24 13.94
C ILE A 135 4.04 -4.23 15.08
N VAL A 136 4.20 -4.75 16.30
CA VAL A 136 4.45 -3.94 17.50
C VAL A 136 5.83 -4.31 18.01
N ILE A 137 6.72 -3.33 18.14
CA ILE A 137 7.99 -3.54 18.85
C ILE A 137 7.63 -3.80 20.31
N ARG A 138 7.91 -5.01 20.80
CA ARG A 138 7.99 -5.23 22.24
C ARG A 138 9.17 -4.42 22.73
N ASP A 139 8.94 -3.51 23.67
CA ASP A 139 10.00 -2.91 24.48
C ASP A 139 10.74 -4.04 25.19
N SER A 140 11.78 -4.57 24.55
CA SER A 140 12.76 -5.42 25.22
C SER A 140 13.49 -4.53 26.21
N ALA A 141 13.09 -4.68 27.47
CA ALA A 141 13.67 -4.04 28.62
C ALA A 141 15.20 -4.14 28.60
N GLY A 142 15.85 -2.98 28.70
CA GLY A 142 17.25 -2.84 29.10
C GLY A 142 18.27 -3.28 28.04
N GLU A 143 18.93 -2.31 27.40
CA GLU A 143 20.35 -2.04 27.68
C GLU A 143 20.89 -0.92 26.78
N THR A 144 21.54 -0.01 27.48
CA THR A 144 22.42 1.08 27.07
C THR A 144 23.27 0.80 25.83
N SER A 145 23.24 1.69 24.83
CA SER A 145 24.47 2.26 24.24
C SER A 145 24.13 3.49 23.42
N ASN A 146 24.85 4.59 23.71
CA ASN A 146 24.88 5.80 22.91
C ASN A 146 25.50 5.49 21.54
N ASP A 147 24.66 5.40 20.51
CA ASP A 147 24.88 5.91 19.15
C ASP A 147 23.67 5.51 18.28
N ASN A 148 23.15 6.45 17.50
CA ASN A 148 21.84 6.39 16.82
C ASN A 148 21.80 5.45 15.59
N PRO A 149 21.12 4.29 15.69
CA PRO A 149 20.28 3.82 14.59
C PRO A 149 18.84 3.42 15.02
N LYS A 150 18.53 3.41 16.33
CA LYS A 150 17.23 2.96 16.86
C LYS A 150 16.03 3.86 16.49
N ASN A 151 16.26 5.15 16.17
CA ASN A 151 15.18 6.07 15.81
C ASN A 151 14.57 5.79 14.44
N ASN A 152 15.35 5.32 13.46
CA ASN A 152 14.87 5.19 12.08
C ASN A 152 13.95 3.97 11.92
N GLU A 153 14.23 2.86 12.61
CA GLU A 153 13.43 1.64 12.54
C GLU A 153 12.09 1.80 13.26
N GLU A 154 12.09 2.46 14.42
CA GLU A 154 10.86 2.79 15.16
C GLU A 154 9.98 3.78 14.39
N GLN A 155 10.60 4.78 13.74
CA GLN A 155 9.90 5.70 12.84
C GLN A 155 9.27 4.98 11.65
N LEU A 156 10.02 4.10 10.97
CA LEU A 156 9.52 3.33 9.84
C LEU A 156 8.36 2.41 10.24
N LEU A 157 8.40 1.85 11.45
CA LEU A 157 7.31 1.01 11.95
C LEU A 157 6.04 1.79 12.26
N ASN A 158 6.20 2.99 12.83
CA ASN A 158 5.09 3.91 13.04
C ASN A 158 4.47 4.34 11.71
N GLU A 159 5.30 4.62 10.69
CA GLU A 159 4.83 4.88 9.33
C GLU A 159 4.07 3.70 8.74
N TYR A 160 4.60 2.47 8.85
CA TYR A 160 3.90 1.26 8.41
C TYR A 160 2.53 1.10 9.08
N THR A 161 2.47 1.29 10.40
CA THR A 161 1.22 1.17 11.17
C THR A 161 0.20 2.23 10.74
N ASN A 162 0.64 3.46 10.51
CA ASN A 162 -0.21 4.53 10.01
C ASN A 162 -0.72 4.26 8.59
N VAL A 163 0.15 3.79 7.70
CA VAL A 163 -0.23 3.42 6.32
C VAL A 163 -1.22 2.25 6.33
N ARG A 164 -0.98 1.21 7.14
CA ARG A 164 -1.90 0.08 7.30
C ARG A 164 -3.28 0.55 7.76
N LYS A 165 -3.34 1.42 8.78
CA LYS A 165 -4.60 1.97 9.29
C LYS A 165 -5.35 2.73 8.20
N LEU A 166 -4.66 3.61 7.47
CA LEU A 166 -5.25 4.38 6.37
C LEU A 166 -5.78 3.47 5.26
N LEU A 167 -5.04 2.43 4.89
CA LEU A 167 -5.46 1.47 3.86
C LEU A 167 -6.71 0.68 4.29
N ILE A 168 -6.79 0.30 5.57
CA ILE A 168 -7.99 -0.36 6.11
C ILE A 168 -9.20 0.59 6.06
N GLU A 169 -9.05 1.84 6.50
CA GLU A 169 -10.11 2.85 6.44
C GLU A 169 -10.61 3.06 4.99
N GLN A 170 -9.69 3.11 4.02
CA GLN A 170 -10.04 3.19 2.60
C GLN A 170 -10.81 1.95 2.12
N CYS A 171 -10.40 0.75 2.54
CA CYS A 171 -11.10 -0.49 2.20
C CYS A 171 -12.52 -0.51 2.78
N ASP A 172 -12.71 -0.06 4.02
CA ASP A 172 -14.03 0.04 4.63
C ASP A 172 -14.93 1.03 3.88
N MET A 173 -14.38 2.18 3.47
CA MET A 173 -15.11 3.17 2.67
C MET A 173 -15.56 2.60 1.31
N ILE A 174 -14.70 1.84 0.63
CA ILE A 174 -15.05 1.17 -0.63
C ILE A 174 -16.21 0.21 -0.38
N ARG A 175 -16.12 -0.66 0.63
CA ARG A 175 -17.16 -1.65 0.95
C ARG A 175 -18.50 -1.00 1.30
N ILE A 176 -18.50 0.05 2.10
CA ILE A 176 -19.72 0.80 2.46
C ILE A 176 -20.33 1.45 1.20
N THR A 177 -19.49 2.01 0.34
CA THR A 177 -19.93 2.67 -0.89
C THR A 177 -20.54 1.68 -1.87
N GLU A 178 -19.95 0.49 -2.04
CA GLU A 178 -20.52 -0.58 -2.87
C GLU A 178 -21.90 -1.02 -2.38
N GLN A 179 -22.08 -1.18 -1.07
CA GLN A 179 -23.38 -1.51 -0.49
C GLN A 179 -24.42 -0.41 -0.74
N LYS A 180 -24.05 0.86 -0.59
CA LYS A 180 -24.94 1.99 -0.89
C LYS A 180 -25.25 2.08 -2.38
N LEU A 181 -24.27 1.83 -3.24
CA LEU A 181 -24.46 1.84 -4.70
C LEU A 181 -25.43 0.75 -5.15
N ASN A 182 -25.32 -0.46 -4.57
CA ASN A 182 -26.27 -1.54 -4.86
C ASN A 182 -27.69 -1.17 -4.44
N LYS A 183 -27.88 -0.55 -3.28
CA LYS A 183 -29.20 -0.04 -2.85
C LYS A 183 -29.73 1.03 -3.80
N ALA A 184 -28.89 1.99 -4.20
CA ALA A 184 -29.27 3.04 -5.15
C ALA A 184 -29.63 2.46 -6.54
N LYS A 185 -28.92 1.41 -6.97
CA LYS A 185 -29.21 0.70 -8.22
C LYS A 185 -30.58 0.01 -8.18
N GLU A 186 -30.92 -0.64 -7.07
CA GLU A 186 -32.26 -1.24 -6.89
C GLU A 186 -33.35 -0.17 -6.86
N GLN A 187 -33.15 0.93 -6.12
CA GLN A 187 -34.08 2.06 -6.13
C GLN A 187 -34.28 2.65 -7.54
N THR A 188 -33.19 2.79 -8.30
CA THR A 188 -33.26 3.28 -9.68
C THR A 188 -34.03 2.32 -10.58
N ARG A 189 -33.86 1.01 -10.39
CA ARG A 189 -34.61 -0.02 -11.12
C ARG A 189 -36.11 0.07 -10.83
N LEU A 190 -36.49 0.29 -9.57
CA LEU A 190 -37.89 0.46 -9.18
C LEU A 190 -38.49 1.73 -9.80
N ILE A 191 -37.77 2.85 -9.78
CA ILE A 191 -38.21 4.10 -10.41
C ILE A 191 -38.41 3.91 -11.91
N LYS A 192 -37.43 3.30 -12.60
CA LYS A 192 -37.56 3.00 -14.03
C LYS A 192 -38.72 2.07 -14.33
N SER A 193 -38.97 1.08 -13.48
CA SER A 193 -40.13 0.20 -13.64
C SER A 193 -41.44 0.97 -13.50
N LEU A 194 -41.51 1.93 -12.57
CA LEU A 194 -42.67 2.80 -12.42
C LEU A 194 -42.87 3.72 -13.63
N GLU A 195 -41.80 4.31 -14.15
CA GLU A 195 -41.83 5.12 -15.38
C GLU A 195 -42.40 4.32 -16.55
N VAL A 196 -41.87 3.11 -16.79
CA VAL A 196 -42.34 2.23 -17.86
C VAL A 196 -43.81 1.85 -17.67
N SER A 197 -44.24 1.51 -16.45
CA SER A 197 -45.66 1.18 -16.20
C SER A 197 -46.60 2.36 -16.43
N ILE A 198 -46.17 3.60 -16.16
CA ILE A 198 -46.96 4.80 -16.44
C ILE A 198 -47.05 5.03 -17.95
N GLU A 199 -45.94 4.93 -18.67
CA GLU A 199 -45.91 5.03 -20.14
C GLU A 199 -46.78 3.96 -20.80
N GLU A 200 -46.77 2.72 -20.30
CA GLU A 200 -47.62 1.64 -20.80
C GLU A 200 -49.12 1.89 -20.52
N THR A 201 -49.46 2.46 -19.37
CA THR A 201 -50.86 2.67 -18.95
C THR A 201 -51.49 3.92 -19.56
N TYR A 202 -50.72 5.01 -19.68
CA TYR A 202 -51.21 6.33 -20.06
C TYR A 202 -50.68 6.81 -21.42
N GLY A 203 -49.83 6.02 -22.09
CA GLY A 203 -49.25 6.30 -23.40
C GLY A 203 -47.82 6.84 -23.30
N ALA A 204 -47.06 6.61 -24.37
CA ALA A 204 -45.62 6.91 -24.44
C ALA A 204 -45.24 8.39 -24.23
N ASP A 205 -46.21 9.30 -24.33
CA ASP A 205 -45.99 10.74 -24.13
C ASP A 205 -46.17 11.16 -22.66
N CYS A 206 -46.72 10.31 -21.79
CA CYS A 206 -46.98 10.66 -20.38
C CYS A 206 -45.79 10.27 -19.50
N THR A 207 -44.90 11.24 -19.25
CA THR A 207 -43.75 11.01 -18.36
C THR A 207 -44.14 11.08 -16.87
N LEU A 208 -43.33 10.48 -15.99
CA LEU A 208 -43.54 10.53 -14.54
C LEU A 208 -43.65 11.98 -14.01
N ALA A 209 -42.89 12.91 -14.60
CA ALA A 209 -42.89 14.34 -14.24
C ALA A 209 -44.21 15.05 -14.58
N GLU A 210 -44.90 14.60 -15.62
CA GLU A 210 -46.22 15.13 -16.02
C GLU A 210 -47.35 14.44 -15.27
N TYR A 211 -47.19 13.14 -14.99
CA TYR A 211 -48.17 12.33 -14.29
C TYR A 211 -48.33 12.73 -12.82
N LEU A 212 -47.22 12.84 -12.07
CA LEU A 212 -47.25 13.04 -10.62
C LEU A 212 -47.98 14.33 -10.17
N PRO A 213 -47.80 15.50 -10.81
CA PRO A 213 -48.55 16.71 -10.45
C PRO A 213 -50.04 16.60 -10.71
N GLN A 214 -50.43 15.83 -11.73
CA GLN A 214 -51.83 15.63 -12.11
C GLN A 214 -52.49 14.46 -11.36
N PHE A 215 -51.71 13.63 -10.66
CA PHE A 215 -52.20 12.43 -9.99
C PHE A 215 -53.35 12.73 -9.03
N TYR A 216 -53.22 13.79 -8.23
CA TYR A 216 -54.27 14.19 -7.28
C TYR A 216 -55.59 14.55 -8.00
N HIS A 217 -55.52 15.31 -9.09
CA HIS A 217 -56.70 15.66 -9.87
C HIS A 217 -57.33 14.43 -10.52
N LYS A 218 -56.51 13.58 -11.16
CA LYS A 218 -56.99 12.32 -11.77
C LYS A 218 -57.62 11.38 -10.74
N LEU A 219 -57.07 11.31 -9.53
CA LEU A 219 -57.63 10.53 -8.43
C LEU A 219 -58.98 11.11 -7.98
N HIS A 220 -59.08 12.43 -7.84
CA HIS A 220 -60.32 13.08 -7.44
C HIS A 220 -61.42 12.93 -8.49
N ASP A 221 -61.09 13.16 -9.76
CA ASP A 221 -62.01 12.99 -10.88
C ASP A 221 -62.51 11.54 -10.96
N GLY A 222 -61.62 10.55 -10.81
CA GLY A 222 -61.99 9.13 -10.79
C GLY A 222 -62.85 8.75 -9.58
N LEU A 223 -62.63 9.37 -8.42
CA LEU A 223 -63.47 9.18 -7.23
C LEU A 223 -64.86 9.81 -7.41
N ASP A 224 -64.95 11.00 -7.99
CA ASP A 224 -66.22 11.65 -8.32
C ASP A 224 -67.00 10.83 -9.36
N GLU A 225 -66.34 10.32 -10.40
CA GLU A 225 -66.96 9.43 -11.38
C GLU A 225 -67.47 8.13 -10.72
N MET A 226 -66.68 7.55 -9.81
CA MET A 226 -67.11 6.37 -9.04
C MET A 226 -68.31 6.69 -8.14
N ARG A 227 -68.34 7.87 -7.50
CA ARG A 227 -69.48 8.33 -6.71
C ARG A 227 -70.73 8.46 -7.58
N ASP A 228 -70.61 9.09 -8.74
CA ASP A 228 -71.72 9.30 -9.67
C ASP A 228 -72.26 7.97 -10.20
N LEU A 229 -71.39 7.00 -10.51
CA LEU A 229 -71.80 5.65 -10.91
C LEU A 229 -72.56 4.93 -9.78
N LEU A 230 -72.10 5.04 -8.53
CA LEU A 230 -72.78 4.46 -7.38
C LEU A 230 -74.15 5.11 -7.14
N GLU A 231 -74.25 6.44 -7.28
CA GLU A 231 -75.54 7.15 -7.22
C GLU A 231 -76.49 6.73 -8.34
N GLN A 232 -76.00 6.58 -9.57
CA GLN A 232 -76.79 6.11 -10.71
C GLN A 232 -77.31 4.68 -10.48
N LEU A 233 -76.49 3.80 -9.89
CA LEU A 233 -76.87 2.43 -9.55
C LEU A 233 -77.98 2.38 -8.48
N ILE A 234 -77.96 3.27 -7.49
CA ILE A 234 -79.06 3.42 -6.51
C ILE A 234 -80.35 3.90 -7.20
N LYS A 235 -80.23 4.89 -8.09
CA LYS A 235 -81.35 5.52 -8.80
C LYS A 235 -81.94 4.59 -9.87
N SER A 236 -81.18 3.63 -10.38
CA SER A 236 -81.66 2.65 -11.36
C SER A 236 -82.64 1.63 -10.75
N SER A 237 -83.69 1.27 -11.49
CA SER A 237 -84.79 0.43 -11.00
C SER A 237 -84.46 -1.07 -10.92
N ASN A 238 -83.30 -1.50 -11.46
CA ASN A 238 -82.91 -2.90 -11.56
C ASN A 238 -82.07 -3.43 -10.37
N THR A 239 -81.76 -2.58 -9.38
CA THR A 239 -80.91 -2.94 -8.25
C THR A 239 -81.73 -3.40 -7.05
N SER A 240 -81.42 -4.57 -6.47
CA SER A 240 -82.13 -5.10 -5.29
C SER A 240 -81.92 -4.22 -4.06
N ASP A 241 -82.92 -4.15 -3.17
CA ASP A 241 -82.87 -3.29 -1.97
C ASP A 241 -81.68 -3.60 -1.04
N SER A 242 -81.25 -4.87 -0.99
CA SER A 242 -80.04 -5.29 -0.27
C SER A 242 -78.77 -4.66 -0.83
N LYS A 243 -78.64 -4.59 -2.16
CA LYS A 243 -77.49 -3.97 -2.85
C LYS A 243 -77.53 -2.45 -2.74
N LYS A 244 -78.72 -1.84 -2.76
CA LYS A 244 -78.89 -0.39 -2.55
C LYS A 244 -78.39 0.04 -1.17
N LYS A 245 -78.68 -0.75 -0.12
CA LYS A 245 -78.13 -0.49 1.23
C LYS A 245 -76.61 -0.55 1.26
N VAL A 246 -75.99 -1.58 0.67
CA VAL A 246 -74.52 -1.69 0.62
C VAL A 246 -73.89 -0.52 -0.13
N ILE A 247 -74.49 -0.07 -1.23
CA ILE A 247 -74.00 1.10 -1.98
C ILE A 247 -74.19 2.39 -1.17
N GLN A 248 -75.28 2.54 -0.43
CA GLN A 248 -75.49 3.66 0.50
C GLN A 248 -74.48 3.68 1.63
N ASP A 249 -74.14 2.52 2.20
CA ASP A 249 -73.14 2.41 3.26
C ASP A 249 -71.75 2.83 2.75
N ILE A 250 -71.36 2.37 1.55
CA ILE A 250 -70.10 2.78 0.89
C ILE A 250 -70.10 4.29 0.59
N LEU A 251 -71.18 4.85 0.06
CA LEU A 251 -71.27 6.30 -0.22
C LEU A 251 -71.19 7.15 1.06
N ASN A 252 -71.76 6.66 2.17
CA ASN A 252 -71.68 7.33 3.46
C ASN A 252 -70.25 7.32 4.03
N GLU A 253 -69.46 6.27 3.76
CA GLU A 253 -68.04 6.22 4.10
C GLU A 253 -67.20 7.19 3.24
N PHE A 254 -67.54 7.37 1.96
CA PHE A 254 -66.89 8.37 1.09
C PHE A 254 -67.25 9.83 1.42
N ASN A 255 -68.38 10.07 2.10
CA ASN A 255 -68.89 11.41 2.45
C ASN A 255 -68.42 11.93 3.82
N ILE A 256 -67.42 11.31 4.45
CA ILE A 256 -66.85 11.81 5.70
C ILE A 256 -66.02 13.07 5.39
N GLN A 257 -66.61 14.23 5.71
CA GLN A 257 -65.92 15.52 5.84
C GLN A 257 -64.86 15.49 6.94
#